data_AF-A0A6A4HMF1-F1
#
_entry.id   AF-A0A6A4HMF1-F1
#
_cell.length_a   1.000
_cell.length_b   1.000
_cell.length_c   1.000
_cell.angle_alpha   90.00
_cell.angle_beta   90.00
_cell.angle_gamma   90.00
#
_symmetry.space_group_name_H-M   'P 1'
#
loop_
_entity.id
_entity.type
_entity.pdbx_description
1 polymer ?
#
loop_
_entity_poly.entity_id
_entity_poly.type
_entity_poly.pdbx_seq_one_letter_code
_entity_poly.pdbx_strand_id
1 'polypeptide(L)'
;MTSSALHNIAVASNPDSFTHIRYNYDPITEYNNPDLFPSMFPTLFPLGIGGFEDSGRNPSVSLEFHAKHLLDSADRSFRYHYFYIFVVLNLIQRRKAHLHTSLSIKSSRFATIAPALIAVNPDVLNTLANNIRDEFNPSLFTPEEKNALLLLKEVNTISSKVPGSQASKVYARHEIRSYFSHFGLPTLFFTFNTSATHSPIFQVIFGNDDIDLDSDHPALPSTRSDRARNVAKDPVAGADFFEFMRICLFQDLFGWDFKAGKSFASGGIFGKIRAHYGSAE
;
A
#
# COMPACT_ATOMS: atom_id res chain seq x y z
N MET A 1 8.23 -6.70 -15.93
CA MET A 1 8.76 -7.12 -14.62
C MET A 1 10.28 -7.12 -14.69
N THR A 2 10.96 -6.95 -13.56
CA THR A 2 12.43 -7.00 -13.46
C THR A 2 12.89 -8.42 -13.14
N SER A 3 14.01 -8.84 -13.72
CA SER A 3 14.69 -10.13 -13.50
C SER A 3 14.81 -10.53 -12.01
N SER A 4 14.96 -9.53 -11.13
CA SER A 4 15.07 -9.69 -9.68
C SER A 4 13.87 -10.40 -9.02
N ALA A 5 12.65 -10.20 -9.51
CA ALA A 5 11.47 -10.83 -8.91
C ALA A 5 11.42 -12.35 -9.19
N LEU A 6 11.88 -12.78 -10.37
CA LEU A 6 11.95 -14.20 -10.73
C LEU A 6 13.06 -14.93 -9.97
N HIS A 7 14.21 -14.27 -9.79
CA HIS A 7 15.31 -14.82 -9.02
C HIS A 7 14.92 -15.11 -7.56
N ASN A 8 14.17 -14.19 -6.92
CA ASN A 8 13.71 -14.39 -5.55
C ASN A 8 12.75 -15.58 -5.40
N ILE A 9 11.92 -15.87 -6.42
CA ILE A 9 11.02 -17.03 -6.43
C ILE A 9 11.83 -18.34 -6.60
N ALA A 10 12.87 -18.33 -7.44
CA ALA A 10 13.75 -19.49 -7.64
C ALA A 10 14.51 -19.84 -6.35
N VAL A 11 15.00 -18.83 -5.61
CA VAL A 11 15.68 -19.01 -4.32
C VAL A 11 14.71 -19.55 -3.26
N ALA A 12 13.49 -19.03 -3.17
CA ALA A 12 12.49 -19.47 -2.19
C ALA A 12 12.01 -20.92 -2.41
N SER A 13 12.18 -21.46 -3.62
CA SER A 13 11.79 -22.84 -3.97
C SER A 13 12.86 -23.88 -3.62
N ASN A 14 14.04 -23.46 -3.11
CA ASN A 14 15.16 -24.35 -2.80
C ASN A 14 15.12 -24.79 -1.31
N PRO A 15 14.85 -26.07 -1.00
CA PRO A 15 14.66 -26.56 0.38
C PRO A 15 15.91 -26.46 1.26
N ASP A 16 17.10 -26.43 0.65
CA ASP A 16 18.39 -26.36 1.33
C ASP A 16 18.86 -24.91 1.58
N SER A 17 18.04 -23.91 1.23
CA SER A 17 18.32 -22.52 1.56
C SER A 17 18.11 -22.29 3.06
N PHE A 18 19.15 -21.83 3.77
CA PHE A 18 19.16 -21.51 5.21
C PHE A 18 18.18 -20.39 5.64
N THR A 19 17.25 -19.99 4.78
CA THR A 19 16.28 -18.90 4.99
C THR A 19 14.96 -19.35 5.63
N HIS A 20 14.79 -20.63 5.94
CA HIS A 20 13.60 -21.11 6.63
C HIS A 20 13.71 -20.91 8.15
N ILE A 21 13.03 -19.89 8.68
CA ILE A 21 12.81 -19.73 10.12
C ILE A 21 11.95 -20.92 10.59
N ARG A 22 12.56 -21.89 11.27
CA ARG A 22 11.85 -23.00 11.91
C ARG A 22 11.38 -22.54 13.29
N TYR A 23 10.07 -22.36 13.46
CA TYR A 23 9.49 -22.08 14.78
C TYR A 23 9.36 -23.39 15.57
N ASN A 24 9.74 -23.36 16.85
CA ASN A 24 9.66 -24.50 17.80
C ASN A 24 8.24 -24.69 18.40
N TYR A 25 7.29 -23.81 18.04
CA TYR A 25 5.93 -23.77 18.58
C TYR A 25 4.90 -23.92 17.47
N ASP A 26 3.71 -24.41 17.84
CA ASP A 26 2.58 -24.51 16.93
C ASP A 26 2.20 -23.11 16.39
N PRO A 27 1.94 -22.99 15.07
CA PRO A 27 1.54 -21.72 14.48
C PRO A 27 0.20 -21.27 15.06
N ILE A 28 0.15 -20.03 15.57
CA ILE A 28 -1.08 -19.42 16.08
C ILE A 28 -1.91 -18.90 14.90
N THR A 29 -3.21 -19.15 14.92
CA THR A 29 -4.12 -18.62 13.90
C THR A 29 -4.19 -17.10 13.98
N GLU A 30 -4.06 -16.48 12.81
CA GLU A 30 -4.24 -15.05 12.64
C GLU A 30 -5.72 -14.65 12.55
N TYR A 31 -6.57 -15.50 11.98
CA TYR A 31 -7.97 -15.20 11.70
C TYR A 31 -8.84 -15.44 12.91
N ASN A 32 -9.80 -14.52 13.16
CA ASN A 32 -10.79 -14.63 14.24
C ASN A 32 -10.15 -14.89 15.61
N ASN A 33 -8.99 -14.27 15.85
CA ASN A 33 -8.24 -14.41 17.08
C ASN A 33 -8.17 -13.06 17.81
N PRO A 34 -9.14 -12.77 18.70
CA PRO A 34 -9.18 -11.51 19.43
C PRO A 34 -7.99 -11.30 20.38
N ASP A 35 -7.36 -12.39 20.83
CA ASP A 35 -6.26 -12.32 21.79
C ASP A 35 -4.90 -12.09 21.12
N LEU A 36 -4.80 -12.21 19.80
CA LEU A 36 -3.55 -12.11 19.06
C LEU A 36 -2.83 -10.78 19.28
N PHE A 37 -3.50 -9.66 19.01
CA PHE A 37 -2.89 -8.33 19.12
C PHE A 37 -2.63 -7.89 20.55
N PRO A 38 -3.55 -8.12 21.50
CA PRO A 38 -3.26 -7.88 22.90
C PRO A 38 -2.06 -8.67 23.42
N SER A 39 -1.88 -9.92 22.95
CA SER A 39 -0.72 -10.75 23.31
C SER A 39 0.58 -10.26 22.64
N MET A 40 0.52 -9.77 21.41
CA MET A 40 1.69 -9.26 20.68
C MET A 40 2.16 -7.89 21.18
N PHE A 41 1.25 -7.04 21.66
CA PHE A 41 1.53 -5.67 22.06
C PHE A 41 0.96 -5.37 23.47
N PRO A 42 1.48 -6.00 24.53
CA PRO A 42 0.97 -5.82 25.88
C PRO A 42 1.11 -4.37 26.38
N THR A 43 2.04 -3.59 25.83
CA THR A 43 2.18 -2.15 26.14
C THR A 43 1.09 -1.29 25.52
N LEU A 44 0.50 -1.73 24.39
CA LEU A 44 -0.63 -1.04 23.75
C LEU A 44 -1.98 -1.54 24.26
N PHE A 45 -2.02 -2.79 24.71
CA PHE A 45 -3.21 -3.44 25.27
C PHE A 45 -2.93 -3.92 26.71
N PRO A 46 -2.79 -3.00 27.68
CA PRO A 46 -2.36 -3.34 29.04
C PRO A 46 -3.33 -4.27 29.78
N LEU A 47 -4.61 -4.28 29.39
CA LEU A 47 -5.64 -5.14 29.96
C LEU A 47 -5.82 -6.46 29.19
N GLY A 48 -5.06 -6.70 28.11
CA GLY A 48 -5.21 -7.91 27.30
C GLY A 48 -6.52 -7.98 26.49
N ILE A 49 -7.30 -6.90 26.42
CA ILE A 49 -8.61 -6.84 25.76
C ILE A 49 -8.59 -5.84 24.60
N GLY A 50 -9.63 -5.88 23.75
CA GLY A 50 -9.81 -4.90 22.68
C GLY A 50 -9.05 -5.23 21.39
N GLY A 51 -8.64 -6.48 21.20
CA GLY A 51 -8.02 -6.91 19.95
C GLY A 51 -8.97 -6.92 18.75
N PHE A 52 -8.42 -7.21 17.57
CA PHE A 52 -9.20 -7.26 16.33
C PHE A 52 -10.19 -8.43 16.32
N GLU A 53 -11.26 -8.31 15.51
CA GLU A 53 -12.16 -9.43 15.19
C GLU A 53 -12.83 -10.15 16.38
N ASP A 54 -12.96 -9.45 17.51
CA ASP A 54 -13.81 -9.89 18.61
C ASP A 54 -15.27 -10.04 18.15
N SER A 55 -15.77 -11.29 18.18
CA SER A 55 -17.13 -11.66 17.77
C SER A 55 -18.20 -11.14 18.74
N GLY A 56 -17.82 -10.81 19.98
CA GLY A 56 -18.70 -10.17 20.95
C GLY A 56 -18.93 -8.67 20.70
N ARG A 57 -18.18 -8.06 19.77
CA ARG A 57 -18.28 -6.63 19.47
C ARG A 57 -19.55 -6.31 18.67
N ASN A 58 -20.34 -5.35 19.15
CA ASN A 58 -21.52 -4.82 18.47
C ASN A 58 -21.46 -3.28 18.40
N PRO A 59 -21.45 -2.66 17.20
CA PRO A 59 -21.50 -3.28 15.87
C PRO A 59 -20.21 -4.02 15.49
N SER A 60 -20.31 -4.95 14.53
CA SER A 60 -19.12 -5.57 13.94
C SER A 60 -18.25 -4.53 13.25
N VAL A 61 -16.94 -4.62 13.45
CA VAL A 61 -15.96 -3.67 12.93
C VAL A 61 -14.94 -4.42 12.09
N SER A 62 -14.70 -3.95 10.85
CA SER A 62 -13.68 -4.54 9.99
C SER A 62 -12.27 -4.32 10.54
N LEU A 63 -11.35 -5.22 10.22
CA LEU A 63 -9.94 -5.11 10.60
C LEU A 63 -9.35 -3.73 10.24
N GLU A 64 -9.58 -3.28 8.99
CA GLU A 64 -9.03 -2.02 8.49
C GLU A 64 -9.63 -0.80 9.22
N PHE A 65 -10.94 -0.81 9.49
CA PHE A 65 -11.59 0.28 10.21
C PHE A 65 -11.12 0.32 11.67
N HIS A 66 -11.01 -0.83 12.33
CA HIS A 66 -10.52 -0.89 13.70
C HIS A 66 -9.05 -0.45 13.78
N ALA A 67 -8.21 -0.86 12.83
CA ALA A 67 -6.82 -0.44 12.75
C ALA A 67 -6.70 1.08 12.61
N LYS A 68 -7.50 1.66 11.70
CA LYS A 68 -7.58 3.11 11.53
C LYS A 68 -8.02 3.79 12.85
N HIS A 69 -9.08 3.29 13.48
CA HIS A 69 -9.57 3.84 14.74
C HIS A 69 -8.50 3.84 15.85
N LEU A 70 -7.70 2.77 15.97
CA LEU A 70 -6.61 2.71 16.95
C LEU A 70 -5.49 3.73 16.65
N LEU A 71 -5.20 4.00 15.37
CA LEU A 71 -4.25 5.05 14.98
C LEU A 71 -4.82 6.46 15.20
N ASP A 72 -6.12 6.63 15.08
CA ASP A 72 -6.85 7.91 15.27
C ASP A 72 -7.32 8.13 16.71
N SER A 73 -6.94 7.24 17.64
CA SER A 73 -7.25 7.40 19.06
C SER A 73 -6.61 8.66 19.63
N ALA A 74 -7.26 9.24 20.65
CA ALA A 74 -6.73 10.38 21.40
C ALA A 74 -5.36 10.04 22.03
N ASP A 75 -5.20 8.79 22.48
CA ASP A 75 -3.89 8.27 22.87
C ASP A 75 -3.09 7.88 21.62
N ARG A 76 -1.99 8.61 21.40
CA ARG A 76 -1.11 8.43 20.25
C ARG A 76 -0.11 7.28 20.40
N SER A 77 -0.23 6.48 21.46
CA SER A 77 0.65 5.32 21.71
C SER A 77 0.71 4.37 20.51
N PHE A 78 -0.42 4.10 19.83
CA PHE A 78 -0.46 3.21 18.66
C PHE A 78 0.31 3.74 17.46
N ARG A 79 0.19 5.04 17.15
CA ARG A 79 0.88 5.67 16.03
C ARG A 79 2.37 5.90 16.27
N TYR A 80 2.78 6.04 17.55
CA TYR A 80 4.19 6.14 17.93
C TYR A 80 4.87 4.77 18.10
N HIS A 81 4.11 3.69 18.14
CA HIS A 81 4.68 2.36 18.33
C HIS A 81 5.40 1.87 17.08
N TYR A 82 6.70 1.64 17.20
CA TYR A 82 7.62 1.34 16.10
C TYR A 82 7.16 0.21 15.16
N PHE A 83 6.63 -0.89 15.72
CA PHE A 83 6.24 -2.07 14.94
C PHE A 83 4.75 -2.18 14.62
N TYR A 84 3.89 -1.41 15.28
CA TYR A 84 2.45 -1.69 15.25
C TYR A 84 1.89 -1.48 13.85
N ILE A 85 2.16 -0.31 13.25
CA ILE A 85 1.73 0.04 11.89
C ILE A 85 2.25 -0.98 10.88
N PHE A 86 3.52 -1.39 10.99
CA PHE A 86 4.12 -2.37 10.09
C PHE A 86 3.44 -3.74 10.16
N VAL A 87 3.21 -4.26 11.38
CA VAL A 87 2.56 -5.55 11.58
C VAL A 87 1.12 -5.53 11.08
N VAL A 88 0.37 -4.47 11.39
CA VAL A 88 -1.02 -4.31 10.92
C VAL A 88 -1.09 -4.19 9.40
N LEU A 89 -0.21 -3.41 8.78
CA LEU A 89 -0.14 -3.31 7.32
C LEU A 89 0.18 -4.65 6.67
N ASN A 90 1.17 -5.36 7.20
CA ASN A 90 1.58 -6.68 6.71
C ASN A 90 0.44 -7.71 6.82
N LEU A 91 -0.28 -7.67 7.94
CA LEU A 91 -1.50 -8.45 8.16
C LEU A 91 -2.57 -8.16 7.09
N ILE A 92 -2.90 -6.88 6.87
CA ILE A 92 -3.89 -6.47 5.87
C ILE A 92 -3.48 -6.91 4.46
N GLN A 93 -2.21 -6.71 4.08
CA GLN A 93 -1.67 -7.13 2.78
C GLN A 93 -1.73 -8.65 2.59
N ARG A 94 -1.33 -9.42 3.59
CA ARG A 94 -1.39 -10.89 3.56
C ARG A 94 -2.82 -11.38 3.42
N ARG A 95 -3.77 -10.81 4.17
CA ARG A 95 -5.20 -11.17 4.06
C ARG A 95 -5.81 -10.82 2.72
N LYS A 96 -5.48 -9.65 2.14
CA LYS A 96 -5.88 -9.32 0.76
C LYS A 96 -5.33 -10.34 -0.23
N ALA A 97 -4.06 -10.73 -0.09
CA ALA A 97 -3.45 -11.76 -0.93
C ALA A 97 -4.20 -13.10 -0.78
N HIS A 98 -4.49 -13.54 0.45
CA HIS A 98 -5.24 -14.78 0.70
C HIS A 98 -6.67 -14.74 0.13
N LEU A 99 -7.40 -13.65 0.32
CA LEU A 99 -8.75 -13.49 -0.22
C LEU A 99 -8.75 -13.58 -1.74
N HIS A 100 -7.91 -12.79 -2.41
CA HIS A 100 -7.85 -12.80 -3.87
C HIS A 100 -7.32 -14.13 -4.41
N THR A 101 -6.39 -14.76 -3.70
CA THR A 101 -5.95 -16.13 -4.03
C THR A 101 -7.10 -17.11 -3.91
N SER A 102 -7.87 -17.11 -2.80
CA SER A 102 -9.02 -17.99 -2.61
C SER A 102 -10.08 -17.80 -3.70
N LEU A 103 -10.37 -16.55 -4.07
CA LEU A 103 -11.30 -16.24 -5.16
C LEU A 103 -10.78 -16.75 -6.51
N SER A 104 -9.49 -16.63 -6.78
CA SER A 104 -8.86 -17.17 -7.99
C SER A 104 -8.78 -18.70 -7.99
N ILE A 105 -8.57 -19.34 -6.83
CA ILE A 105 -8.58 -20.79 -6.62
C ILE A 105 -9.97 -21.36 -6.91
N LYS A 106 -11.04 -20.64 -6.55
CA LYS A 106 -12.42 -21.02 -6.86
C LYS A 106 -12.76 -20.86 -8.35
N SER A 107 -11.87 -20.30 -9.17
CA SER A 107 -12.07 -20.25 -10.61
C SER A 107 -11.83 -21.64 -11.22
N SER A 108 -12.58 -21.97 -12.27
CA SER A 108 -12.40 -23.21 -13.04
C SER A 108 -10.97 -23.40 -13.58
N ARG A 109 -10.19 -22.31 -13.68
CA ARG A 109 -8.81 -22.32 -14.19
C ARG A 109 -7.80 -22.85 -13.17
N PHE A 110 -8.12 -22.86 -11.87
CA PHE A 110 -7.17 -23.31 -10.84
C PHE A 110 -6.80 -24.78 -10.96
N ALA A 111 -7.76 -25.64 -11.30
CA ALA A 111 -7.53 -27.06 -11.52
C ALA A 111 -6.46 -27.33 -12.61
N THR A 112 -6.33 -26.42 -13.58
CA THR A 112 -5.31 -26.47 -14.62
C THR A 112 -4.00 -25.79 -14.19
N ILE A 113 -4.08 -24.67 -13.47
CA ILE A 113 -2.92 -23.84 -13.12
C ILE A 113 -2.10 -24.45 -11.99
N ALA A 114 -2.73 -25.05 -10.96
CA ALA A 114 -2.00 -25.51 -9.78
C ALA A 114 -1.00 -26.65 -10.07
N PRO A 115 -1.37 -27.72 -10.82
CA PRO A 115 -0.40 -28.75 -11.19
C PRO A 115 0.70 -28.19 -12.10
N ALA A 116 0.35 -27.26 -12.99
CA ALA A 116 1.30 -26.62 -13.88
C ALA A 116 2.31 -25.75 -13.11
N LEU A 117 1.89 -25.10 -12.01
CA LEU A 117 2.77 -24.32 -11.13
C LEU A 117 3.78 -25.20 -10.40
N ILE A 118 3.34 -26.38 -9.92
CA ILE A 118 4.21 -27.36 -9.25
C ILE A 118 5.22 -27.97 -10.24
N ALA A 119 4.78 -28.17 -11.49
CA ALA A 119 5.62 -28.73 -12.54
C ALA A 119 6.66 -27.76 -13.11
N VAL A 120 6.67 -26.48 -12.70
CA VAL A 120 7.64 -25.50 -13.20
C VAL A 120 9.03 -25.81 -12.67
N ASN A 121 9.97 -26.05 -13.57
CA ASN A 121 11.38 -26.22 -13.22
C ASN A 121 12.03 -24.85 -12.90
N PRO A 122 12.72 -24.70 -11.74
CA PRO A 122 13.47 -23.49 -11.40
C PRO A 122 14.47 -23.02 -12.47
N ASP A 123 15.10 -23.94 -13.21
CA ASP A 123 16.05 -23.61 -14.27
C ASP A 123 15.40 -22.89 -15.45
N VAL A 124 14.15 -23.29 -15.78
CA VAL A 124 13.34 -22.62 -16.80
C VAL A 124 13.00 -21.20 -16.35
N LEU A 125 12.69 -20.98 -15.06
CA LEU A 125 12.42 -19.65 -14.52
C LEU A 125 13.66 -18.74 -14.55
N ASN A 126 14.83 -19.28 -14.21
CA ASN A 126 16.09 -18.54 -14.26
C ASN A 126 16.46 -18.17 -15.71
N THR A 127 16.31 -19.11 -16.64
CA THR A 127 16.59 -18.89 -18.07
C THR A 127 15.63 -17.84 -18.64
N LEU A 128 14.33 -17.97 -18.35
CA LEU A 128 13.33 -16.98 -18.70
C LEU A 128 13.65 -15.59 -18.10
N ALA A 129 14.11 -15.53 -16.86
CA ALA A 129 14.46 -14.27 -16.19
C ALA A 129 15.65 -13.57 -16.85
N ASN A 130 16.65 -14.34 -17.32
CA ASN A 130 17.80 -13.82 -18.06
C ASN A 130 17.38 -13.35 -19.45
N ASN A 131 16.62 -14.17 -20.17
CA ASN A 131 16.11 -13.84 -21.50
C ASN A 131 15.25 -12.55 -21.48
N ILE A 132 14.37 -12.38 -20.49
CA ILE A 132 13.58 -11.15 -20.31
C ILE A 132 14.46 -9.93 -19.98
N ARG A 133 15.59 -10.14 -19.30
CA ARG A 133 16.51 -9.06 -18.90
C ARG A 133 17.27 -8.51 -20.10
N ASP A 134 17.76 -9.39 -20.95
CA ASP A 134 18.62 -9.02 -22.08
C ASP A 134 17.78 -8.46 -23.23
N GLU A 135 16.75 -9.18 -23.68
CA GLU A 135 15.81 -8.70 -24.69
C GLU A 135 14.47 -9.46 -24.66
N PHE A 136 13.35 -8.75 -24.50
CA PHE A 136 12.03 -9.38 -24.53
C PHE A 136 11.63 -9.75 -25.96
N ASN A 137 11.98 -10.97 -26.39
CA ASN A 137 11.57 -11.52 -27.68
C ASN A 137 10.74 -12.81 -27.52
N PRO A 138 9.39 -12.72 -27.52
CA PRO A 138 8.50 -13.88 -27.33
C PRO A 138 8.67 -15.02 -28.34
N SER A 139 9.26 -14.71 -29.50
CA SER A 139 9.51 -15.67 -30.58
C SER A 139 10.58 -16.69 -30.20
N LEU A 140 11.56 -16.27 -29.38
CA LEU A 140 12.72 -17.07 -29.00
C LEU A 140 12.45 -17.99 -27.80
N PHE A 141 11.30 -17.82 -27.13
CA PHE A 141 10.99 -18.59 -25.93
C PHE A 141 10.60 -20.03 -26.25
N THR A 142 11.14 -20.96 -25.46
CA THR A 142 10.76 -22.37 -25.51
C THR A 142 9.30 -22.54 -25.10
N PRO A 143 8.65 -23.68 -25.44
CA PRO A 143 7.30 -23.98 -24.98
C PRO A 143 7.16 -23.92 -23.45
N GLU A 144 8.17 -24.37 -22.71
CA GLU A 144 8.22 -24.37 -21.25
C GLU A 144 8.32 -22.95 -20.71
N GLU A 145 9.16 -22.10 -21.31
CA GLU A 145 9.27 -20.68 -20.98
C GLU A 145 7.97 -19.92 -21.25
N LYS A 146 7.29 -20.22 -22.37
CA LYS A 146 5.97 -19.65 -22.70
C LYS A 146 4.92 -20.08 -21.68
N ASN A 147 4.93 -21.33 -21.26
CA ASN A 147 4.01 -21.84 -20.23
C ASN A 147 4.29 -21.18 -18.87
N ALA A 148 5.55 -21.09 -18.46
CA ALA A 148 5.96 -20.38 -17.25
C ALA A 148 5.52 -18.91 -17.28
N LEU A 149 5.63 -18.24 -18.44
CA LEU A 149 5.16 -16.86 -18.63
C LEU A 149 3.63 -16.73 -18.54
N LEU A 150 2.87 -17.71 -19.02
CA LEU A 150 1.41 -17.77 -18.85
C LEU A 150 1.02 -17.95 -17.38
N LEU A 151 1.64 -18.90 -16.68
CA LEU A 151 1.41 -19.11 -15.25
C LEU A 151 1.71 -17.83 -14.44
N LEU A 152 2.79 -17.15 -14.80
CA LEU A 152 3.18 -15.90 -14.17
C LEU A 152 2.15 -14.77 -14.38
N LYS A 153 1.46 -14.72 -15.54
CA LYS A 153 0.35 -13.77 -15.77
C LYS A 153 -0.83 -14.04 -14.84
N GLU A 154 -1.14 -15.31 -14.60
CA GLU A 154 -2.21 -15.69 -13.68
C GLU A 154 -1.88 -15.29 -12.23
N VAL A 155 -0.65 -15.55 -11.78
CA VAL A 155 -0.17 -15.11 -10.45
C VAL A 155 -0.19 -13.59 -10.31
N ASN A 156 0.22 -12.85 -11.35
CA ASN A 156 0.17 -11.39 -11.33
C ASN A 156 -1.25 -10.83 -11.25
N THR A 157 -2.23 -11.53 -11.81
CA THR A 157 -3.64 -11.13 -11.72
C THR A 157 -4.10 -11.10 -10.26
N ILE A 158 -3.69 -12.09 -9.46
CA ILE A 158 -3.94 -12.14 -8.01
C ILE A 158 -3.22 -10.99 -7.31
N SER A 159 -1.94 -10.79 -7.62
CA SER A 159 -1.10 -9.76 -6.98
C SER A 159 -1.57 -8.33 -7.27
N SER A 160 -2.28 -8.08 -8.38
CA SER A 160 -2.78 -6.75 -8.76
C SER A 160 -3.70 -6.08 -7.73
N LYS A 161 -4.31 -6.88 -6.86
CA LYS A 161 -5.20 -6.41 -5.79
C LYS A 161 -4.51 -6.20 -4.45
N VAL A 162 -3.21 -6.52 -4.37
CA VAL A 162 -2.37 -6.26 -3.20
C VAL A 162 -1.79 -4.84 -3.34
N PRO A 163 -2.08 -3.91 -2.42
CA PRO A 163 -1.55 -2.55 -2.47
C PRO A 163 -0.02 -2.53 -2.55
N GLY A 164 0.53 -1.65 -3.40
CA GLY A 164 1.98 -1.48 -3.58
C GLY A 164 2.66 -2.56 -4.43
N SER A 165 1.93 -3.59 -4.87
CA SER A 165 2.50 -4.63 -5.73
C SER A 165 2.87 -4.09 -7.11
N GLN A 166 3.82 -4.74 -7.80
CA GLN A 166 4.17 -4.36 -9.17
C GLN A 166 2.97 -4.44 -10.13
N ALA A 167 2.09 -5.41 -9.92
CA ALA A 167 0.86 -5.55 -10.70
C ALA A 167 -0.12 -4.40 -10.43
N SER A 168 -0.24 -3.93 -9.19
CA SER A 168 -1.00 -2.72 -8.84
C SER A 168 -0.46 -1.47 -9.56
N LYS A 169 0.87 -1.32 -9.63
CA LYS A 169 1.52 -0.21 -10.35
C LYS A 169 1.26 -0.26 -11.86
N VAL A 170 1.28 -1.45 -12.45
CA VAL A 170 0.93 -1.65 -13.86
C VAL A 170 -0.54 -1.33 -14.11
N TYR A 171 -1.44 -1.73 -13.20
CA TYR A 171 -2.86 -1.41 -13.28
C TYR A 171 -3.09 0.11 -13.29
N ALA A 172 -2.48 0.87 -12.37
CA ALA A 172 -2.57 2.33 -12.35
C ALA A 172 -2.10 2.99 -13.66
N ARG A 173 -1.05 2.45 -14.30
CA ARG A 173 -0.61 2.93 -15.63
C ARG A 173 -1.65 2.67 -16.72
N HIS A 174 -2.36 1.55 -16.65
CA HIS A 174 -3.45 1.27 -17.59
C HIS A 174 -4.63 2.22 -17.38
N GLU A 175 -4.95 2.58 -16.14
CA GLU A 175 -5.96 3.59 -15.84
C GLU A 175 -5.57 4.96 -16.42
N ILE A 176 -4.33 5.40 -16.21
CA ILE A 176 -3.81 6.65 -16.82
C ILE A 176 -3.95 6.63 -18.35
N ARG A 177 -3.61 5.51 -19.00
CA ARG A 177 -3.77 5.37 -20.46
C ARG A 177 -5.22 5.42 -20.89
N SER A 178 -6.12 4.80 -20.12
CA SER A 178 -7.56 4.87 -20.37
C SER A 178 -8.08 6.31 -20.27
N TYR A 179 -7.59 7.09 -19.30
CA TYR A 179 -7.88 8.53 -19.20
C TYR A 179 -7.43 9.28 -20.46
N PHE A 180 -6.25 8.96 -21.01
CA PHE A 180 -5.77 9.60 -22.23
C PHE A 180 -6.66 9.29 -23.44
N SER A 181 -7.11 8.04 -23.56
CA SER A 181 -8.02 7.64 -24.62
C SER A 181 -9.40 8.32 -24.53
N HIS A 182 -9.90 8.57 -23.31
CA HIS A 182 -11.24 9.14 -23.11
C HIS A 182 -11.27 10.68 -23.06
N PHE A 183 -10.32 11.30 -22.37
CA PHE A 183 -10.27 12.74 -22.15
C PHE A 183 -9.28 13.48 -23.05
N GLY A 184 -8.38 12.75 -23.73
CA GLY A 184 -7.26 13.31 -24.47
C GLY A 184 -5.98 13.39 -23.63
N LEU A 185 -4.92 13.93 -24.23
CA LEU A 185 -3.62 14.07 -23.57
C LEU A 185 -3.71 15.01 -22.35
N PRO A 186 -2.96 14.72 -21.27
CA PRO A 186 -2.96 15.58 -20.09
C PRO A 186 -2.28 16.91 -20.41
N THR A 187 -2.96 18.02 -20.10
CA THR A 187 -2.37 19.36 -20.24
C THR A 187 -1.34 19.64 -19.15
N LEU A 188 -1.53 19.07 -17.96
CA LEU A 188 -0.66 19.23 -16.81
C LEU A 188 -0.27 17.86 -16.27
N PHE A 189 1.02 17.66 -16.06
CA PHE A 189 1.57 16.52 -15.33
C PHE A 189 2.58 17.05 -14.32
N PHE A 190 2.31 16.84 -13.03
CA PHE A 190 3.18 17.31 -11.96
C PHE A 190 3.19 16.33 -10.79
N THR A 191 4.29 16.33 -10.06
CA THR A 191 4.42 15.59 -8.81
C THR A 191 4.15 16.54 -7.66
N PHE A 192 3.09 16.28 -6.89
CA PHE A 192 2.81 17.03 -5.69
C PHE A 192 3.68 16.53 -4.53
N ASN A 193 4.67 17.33 -4.12
CA ASN A 193 5.59 16.96 -3.04
C ASN A 193 5.59 18.06 -1.97
N THR A 194 4.80 17.87 -0.91
CA THR A 194 4.69 18.80 0.21
C THR A 194 5.80 18.58 1.22
N SER A 195 6.43 19.65 1.68
CA SER A 195 7.48 19.55 2.70
C SER A 195 6.92 19.66 4.11
N ALA A 196 6.64 18.50 4.74
CA ALA A 196 6.20 18.44 6.13
C ALA A 196 7.22 19.08 7.10
N THR A 197 8.52 18.84 6.86
CA THR A 197 9.62 19.36 7.70
C THR A 197 9.69 20.89 7.76
N HIS A 198 9.16 21.57 6.74
CA HIS A 198 9.21 23.02 6.63
C HIS A 198 7.81 23.66 6.74
N SER A 199 6.78 22.89 7.08
CA SER A 199 5.41 23.37 7.16
C SER A 199 4.96 23.60 8.61
N PRO A 200 4.45 24.79 8.96
CA PRO A 200 3.84 25.02 10.28
C PRO A 200 2.53 24.26 10.44
N ILE A 201 1.79 24.04 9.34
CA ILE A 201 0.56 23.22 9.32
C ILE A 201 0.87 21.80 9.78
N PHE A 202 1.96 21.20 9.28
CA PHE A 202 2.38 19.88 9.74
C PHE A 202 2.69 19.88 11.25
N GLN A 203 3.33 20.92 11.79
CA GLN A 203 3.64 20.98 13.23
C GLN A 203 2.36 21.02 14.08
N VAL A 204 1.33 21.74 13.64
CA VAL A 204 0.02 21.75 14.31
C VAL A 204 -0.65 20.38 14.22
N ILE A 205 -0.66 19.73 13.06
CA ILE A 205 -1.21 18.37 12.89
C ILE A 205 -0.44 17.36 13.76
N PHE A 206 0.88 17.51 13.85
CA PHE A 206 1.74 16.74 14.75
C PHE A 206 1.44 17.00 16.24
N GLY A 207 0.65 18.02 16.59
CA GLY A 207 0.27 18.34 17.97
C GLY A 207 1.25 19.26 18.68
N ASN A 208 1.91 20.16 17.95
CA ASN A 208 2.65 21.26 18.55
C ASN A 208 1.72 22.46 18.73
N ASP A 209 1.27 22.68 19.96
CA ASP A 209 0.31 23.74 20.31
C ASP A 209 0.95 25.14 20.36
N ASP A 210 2.28 25.24 20.32
CA ASP A 210 3.01 26.52 20.35
C ASP A 210 3.03 27.24 18.98
N ILE A 211 2.50 26.60 17.93
CA ILE A 211 2.53 27.11 16.56
C ILE A 211 1.29 27.96 16.30
N ASP A 212 1.48 29.26 16.30
CA ASP A 212 0.45 30.23 15.90
C ASP A 212 0.37 30.33 14.36
N LEU A 213 -0.72 29.83 13.78
CA LEU A 213 -0.99 29.89 12.33
C LEU A 213 -1.59 31.22 11.87
N ASP A 214 -2.07 32.07 12.80
CA ASP A 214 -2.62 33.39 12.47
C ASP A 214 -1.51 34.43 12.30
N SER A 215 -0.28 34.10 12.72
CA SER A 215 0.91 34.92 12.47
C SER A 215 1.31 34.89 10.99
N ASP A 216 1.76 36.04 10.46
CA ASP A 216 2.31 36.14 9.10
C ASP A 216 3.51 35.20 8.89
N HIS A 217 4.26 34.94 9.96
CA HIS A 217 5.44 34.07 9.97
C HIS A 217 5.39 33.11 11.17
N PRO A 218 4.63 32.01 11.07
CA PRO A 218 4.52 31.03 12.15
C PRO A 218 5.90 30.50 12.54
N ALA A 219 6.25 30.62 13.82
CA ALA A 219 7.52 30.16 14.33
C ALA A 219 7.59 28.63 14.24
N LEU A 220 8.65 28.09 13.64
CA LEU A 220 8.88 26.64 13.58
C LEU A 220 9.86 26.20 14.68
N PRO A 221 9.88 24.90 15.06
CA PRO A 221 10.94 24.38 15.91
C PRO A 221 12.31 24.74 15.34
N SER A 222 13.18 25.23 16.23
CA SER A 222 14.40 25.97 15.87
C SER A 222 15.35 25.15 15.00
N THR A 223 15.52 23.87 15.30
CA THR A 223 16.43 23.00 14.53
C THR A 223 15.71 22.21 13.44
N ARG A 224 16.36 22.08 12.27
CA ARG A 224 15.87 21.20 11.19
C ARG A 224 15.76 19.75 11.64
N SER A 225 16.67 19.31 12.50
CA SER A 225 16.71 17.95 13.04
C SER A 225 15.49 17.63 13.88
N ASP A 226 15.01 18.57 14.71
CA ASP A 226 13.82 18.35 15.52
C ASP A 226 12.56 18.28 14.66
N ARG A 227 12.46 19.13 13.63
CA ARG A 227 11.36 19.06 12.66
C ARG A 227 11.35 17.72 11.91
N ALA A 228 12.51 17.25 11.46
CA ALA A 228 12.63 15.94 10.81
C ALA A 228 12.28 14.79 11.76
N ARG A 229 12.66 14.91 13.04
CA ARG A 229 12.30 13.95 14.09
C ARG A 229 10.80 13.90 14.32
N ASN A 230 10.10 15.04 14.31
CA ASN A 230 8.64 15.09 14.43
C ASN A 230 7.97 14.34 13.27
N VAL A 231 8.40 14.60 12.03
CA VAL A 231 7.92 13.86 10.84
C VAL A 231 8.14 12.35 10.97
N ALA A 232 9.32 11.94 11.44
CA ALA A 232 9.64 10.52 11.60
C ALA A 232 8.89 9.86 12.77
N LYS A 233 8.58 10.63 13.83
CA LYS A 233 7.91 10.13 15.04
C LYS A 233 6.43 9.84 14.83
N ASP A 234 5.75 10.63 13.99
CA ASP A 234 4.34 10.44 13.68
C ASP A 234 4.10 10.32 12.16
N PRO A 235 4.26 9.11 11.59
CA PRO A 235 3.97 8.88 10.18
C PRO A 235 2.49 9.07 9.84
N VAL A 236 1.58 8.94 10.81
CA VAL A 236 0.13 9.15 10.61
C VAL A 236 -0.14 10.64 10.41
N ALA A 237 0.42 11.51 11.26
CA ALA A 237 0.36 12.96 11.06
C ALA A 237 0.98 13.38 9.71
N GLY A 238 2.03 12.70 9.26
CA GLY A 238 2.62 12.90 7.93
C GLY A 238 1.64 12.60 6.79
N ALA A 239 0.90 11.50 6.90
CA ALA A 239 -0.14 11.13 5.93
C ALA A 239 -1.33 12.09 5.97
N ASP A 240 -1.79 12.47 7.16
CA ASP A 240 -2.89 13.44 7.35
C ASP A 240 -2.53 14.80 6.75
N PHE A 241 -1.29 15.27 6.98
CA PHE A 241 -0.77 16.49 6.38
C PHE A 241 -0.76 16.43 4.85
N PHE A 242 -0.25 15.35 4.26
CA PHE A 242 -0.24 15.19 2.81
C PHE A 242 -1.67 15.22 2.23
N GLU A 243 -2.61 14.50 2.86
CA GLU A 243 -4.00 14.47 2.42
C GLU A 243 -4.67 15.83 2.55
N PHE A 244 -4.46 16.53 3.67
CA PHE A 244 -4.94 17.90 3.87
C PHE A 244 -4.44 18.84 2.77
N MET A 245 -3.13 18.84 2.51
CA MET A 245 -2.52 19.68 1.47
C MET A 245 -3.02 19.33 0.06
N ARG A 246 -3.25 18.03 -0.22
CA ARG A 246 -3.83 17.57 -1.48
C ARG A 246 -5.25 18.09 -1.64
N ILE A 247 -6.07 17.99 -0.60
CA ILE A 247 -7.45 18.49 -0.61
C ILE A 247 -7.45 20.01 -0.86
N CYS A 248 -6.67 20.78 -0.12
CA CYS A 248 -6.58 22.24 -0.29
C CYS A 248 -6.12 22.62 -1.71
N LEU A 249 -5.08 21.95 -2.24
CA LEU A 249 -4.63 22.21 -3.60
C LEU A 249 -5.75 21.98 -4.63
N PHE A 250 -6.44 20.84 -4.54
CA PHE A 250 -7.45 20.50 -5.53
C PHE A 250 -8.74 21.29 -5.37
N GLN A 251 -9.22 21.49 -4.14
CA GLN A 251 -10.46 22.22 -3.86
C GLN A 251 -10.26 23.73 -4.03
N ASP A 252 -9.27 24.30 -3.38
CA ASP A 252 -9.16 25.76 -3.24
C ASP A 252 -8.41 26.39 -4.42
N LEU A 253 -7.31 25.77 -4.86
CA LEU A 253 -6.51 26.32 -5.96
C LEU A 253 -7.04 25.89 -7.33
N PHE A 254 -7.37 24.61 -7.48
CA PHE A 254 -7.79 24.05 -8.77
C PHE A 254 -9.31 24.03 -8.97
N GLY A 255 -10.09 24.32 -7.94
CA GLY A 255 -11.54 24.39 -8.02
C GLY A 255 -12.20 23.05 -8.33
N TRP A 256 -11.72 21.95 -7.73
CA TRP A 256 -12.25 20.61 -7.90
C TRP A 256 -13.18 20.20 -6.75
N ASP A 257 -14.40 19.76 -7.07
CA ASP A 257 -15.33 19.20 -6.11
C ASP A 257 -15.15 17.68 -6.02
N PHE A 258 -14.56 17.21 -4.91
CA PHE A 258 -14.41 15.78 -4.63
C PHE A 258 -15.74 15.04 -4.44
N LYS A 259 -16.79 15.71 -3.95
CA LYS A 259 -18.12 15.09 -3.76
C LYS A 259 -18.84 14.93 -5.08
N ALA A 260 -18.79 15.95 -5.93
CA ALA A 260 -19.45 15.92 -7.23
C ALA A 260 -18.62 15.27 -8.35
N GLY A 261 -17.32 15.02 -8.12
CA GLY A 261 -16.41 14.43 -9.10
C GLY A 261 -16.19 15.31 -10.33
N LYS A 262 -16.26 16.64 -10.18
CA LYS A 262 -16.12 17.62 -11.27
C LYS A 262 -15.63 18.97 -10.74
N SER A 263 -15.18 19.86 -11.63
CA SER A 263 -14.87 21.23 -11.22
C SER A 263 -16.10 22.04 -10.77
N PHE A 264 -15.87 22.96 -9.85
CA PHE A 264 -16.82 24.01 -9.49
C PHE A 264 -17.17 24.87 -10.71
N ALA A 265 -18.33 25.53 -10.65
CA ALA A 265 -18.80 26.40 -11.73
C ALA A 265 -17.86 27.59 -12.00
N SER A 266 -17.17 28.08 -10.97
CA SER A 266 -16.13 29.12 -11.05
C SER A 266 -14.83 28.64 -11.71
N GLY A 267 -14.54 27.34 -11.67
CA GLY A 267 -13.21 26.80 -11.95
C GLY A 267 -12.19 27.21 -10.88
N GLY A 268 -10.92 26.88 -11.12
CA GLY A 268 -9.76 27.33 -10.35
C GLY A 268 -8.73 28.06 -11.23
N ILE A 269 -7.46 28.09 -10.80
CA ILE A 269 -6.40 28.83 -11.52
C ILE A 269 -6.16 28.36 -12.97
N PHE A 270 -6.51 27.11 -13.28
CA PHE A 270 -6.42 26.53 -14.62
C PHE A 270 -7.77 26.49 -15.36
N GLY A 271 -8.77 27.21 -14.84
CA GLY A 271 -10.15 27.12 -15.31
C GLY A 271 -10.85 25.86 -14.81
N LYS A 272 -11.71 25.27 -15.64
CA LYS A 272 -12.47 24.05 -15.30
C LYS A 272 -11.68 22.81 -15.68
N ILE A 273 -11.34 22.01 -14.68
CA ILE A 273 -10.72 20.70 -14.88
C ILE A 273 -11.78 19.72 -15.36
N ARG A 274 -11.54 19.11 -16.52
CA ARG A 274 -12.41 18.09 -17.10
C ARG A 274 -12.30 16.76 -16.36
N ALA A 275 -11.09 16.35 -16.03
CA ALA A 275 -10.77 15.14 -15.29
C ALA A 275 -9.38 15.27 -14.67
N HIS A 276 -9.14 14.54 -13.58
CA HIS A 276 -7.81 14.36 -13.02
C HIS A 276 -7.63 12.90 -12.60
N TYR A 277 -6.39 12.42 -12.63
CA TYR A 277 -6.01 11.13 -12.08
C TYR A 277 -4.82 11.36 -11.14
N GLY A 278 -4.89 10.83 -9.93
CA GLY A 278 -3.84 10.95 -8.94
C GLY A 278 -3.69 9.64 -8.18
N SER A 279 -2.45 9.28 -7.88
CA SER A 279 -2.11 8.15 -7.01
C SER A 279 -1.15 8.66 -5.94
N ALA A 280 -1.39 8.26 -4.70
CA ALA A 280 -0.43 8.38 -3.61
C ALA A 280 0.03 6.96 -3.25
N GLU A 281 1.34 6.79 -3.08
CA GLU A 281 1.96 5.54 -2.60
C GLU A 281 2.74 5.82 -1.32
#